data_AF-A0A1M4DVR1-F1
#
_entry.id   AF-A0A1M4DVR1-F1
#
_cell.length_a   1.000
_cell.length_b   1.000
_cell.length_c   1.000
_cell.angle_alpha   90.00
_cell.angle_beta   90.00
_cell.angle_gamma   90.00
#
_symmetry.space_group_name_H-M   'P 1'
#
loop_
_entity.id
_entity.type
_entity.pdbx_description
1 polymer ?
#
loop_
_entity_poly.entity_id
_entity_poly.type
_entity_poly.pdbx_seq_one_letter_code
_entity_poly.pdbx_strand_id
1 'polypeptide(L)'
;MPPMYMTLTPGRTKIDLTVVPVELLDTLNGFLTAFNGETDYPTAWSDNFREFVHRLSIGVPLANTERFDEIQRGVDFMKFRQYLMRFYQNRADGLFDDAQGLLDEGDVISAYFVARQRVEAAVDMYLAANGETNTRVDKWRWKKLRRLLADDTSLADHFLDCEAIGGPIQGDILALTQRCLQFGDEIILKAI
;
A
#
# COMPACT_ATOMS: atom_id res chain seq x y z
N MET A 1 3.69 -30.92 -32.78
CA MET A 1 3.50 -29.62 -32.12
C MET A 1 4.45 -28.64 -32.78
N PRO A 2 3.99 -27.50 -33.33
CA PRO A 2 4.92 -26.52 -33.86
C PRO A 2 5.68 -25.84 -32.71
N PRO A 3 6.96 -25.49 -32.88
CA PRO A 3 7.70 -24.75 -31.87
C PRO A 3 7.08 -23.37 -31.74
N MET A 4 6.63 -23.02 -30.54
CA MET A 4 6.18 -21.67 -30.21
C MET A 4 7.44 -20.80 -30.11
N TYR A 5 7.82 -20.18 -31.22
CA TYR A 5 8.87 -19.16 -31.21
C TYR A 5 8.34 -17.93 -30.46
N MET A 6 8.84 -17.73 -29.23
CA MET A 6 8.68 -16.46 -28.54
C MET A 6 9.63 -15.46 -29.21
N THR A 7 9.15 -14.74 -30.21
CA THR A 7 9.88 -13.62 -30.80
C THR A 7 9.89 -12.49 -29.78
N LEU A 8 10.94 -12.38 -28.97
CA LEU A 8 11.24 -11.16 -28.24
C LEU A 8 11.55 -10.08 -29.28
N THR A 9 10.64 -9.13 -29.50
CA THR A 9 10.90 -7.98 -30.37
C THR A 9 11.97 -7.10 -29.70
N PRO A 10 13.21 -7.04 -30.23
CA PRO A 10 14.22 -6.16 -29.68
C PRO A 10 13.89 -4.72 -30.10
N GLY A 11 13.97 -3.75 -29.20
CA GLY A 11 14.03 -2.33 -29.58
C GLY A 11 12.83 -1.43 -29.22
N ARG A 12 12.00 -1.77 -28.24
CA ARG A 12 11.11 -0.77 -27.60
C ARG A 12 11.33 -0.72 -26.10
N THR A 13 12.38 -0.03 -25.68
CA THR A 13 12.46 0.47 -24.30
C THR A 13 11.45 1.61 -24.19
N LYS A 14 10.32 1.37 -23.53
CA LYS A 14 9.39 2.46 -23.18
C LYS A 14 10.11 3.34 -22.15
N ILE A 15 10.41 4.57 -22.53
CA ILE A 15 10.91 5.58 -21.60
C ILE A 15 9.70 6.44 -21.21
N ASP A 16 9.29 6.31 -19.95
CA ASP A 16 8.26 7.17 -19.38
C ASP A 16 8.95 8.41 -18.80
N LEU A 17 8.62 9.58 -19.36
CA LEU A 17 9.11 10.87 -18.90
C LEU A 17 8.04 11.55 -18.03
N THR A 18 8.46 12.10 -16.90
CA THR A 18 7.59 12.89 -16.01
C THR A 18 8.34 14.14 -15.63
N VAL A 19 7.74 15.30 -15.91
CA VAL A 19 8.29 16.60 -15.49
C VAL A 19 7.69 16.94 -14.15
N VAL A 20 8.54 17.22 -13.17
CA VAL A 20 8.12 17.59 -11.82
C VAL A 20 8.55 19.03 -11.56
N PRO A 21 7.61 19.96 -11.29
CA PRO A 21 7.94 21.32 -10.91
C PRO A 21 8.73 21.38 -9.60
N VAL A 22 9.68 22.31 -9.48
CA VAL A 22 10.52 22.43 -8.28
C VAL A 22 9.68 22.84 -7.07
N GLU A 23 8.62 23.61 -7.29
CA GLU A 23 7.66 24.07 -6.28
C GLU A 23 6.93 22.89 -5.60
N LEU A 24 6.87 21.73 -6.28
CA LEU A 24 6.33 20.51 -5.68
C LEU A 24 7.22 19.97 -4.57
N LEU A 25 8.54 20.17 -4.67
CA LEU A 25 9.50 19.79 -3.63
C LEU A 25 9.37 20.70 -2.40
N ASP A 26 9.13 21.99 -2.62
CA ASP A 26 8.88 22.94 -1.52
C ASP A 26 7.59 22.58 -0.77
N THR A 27 6.55 22.22 -1.53
CA THR A 27 5.28 21.73 -0.98
C THR A 27 5.47 20.43 -0.19
N LEU A 28 6.25 19.48 -0.72
CA LEU A 28 6.60 18.23 -0.05
C LEU A 28 7.29 18.49 1.29
N ASN A 29 8.32 19.33 1.29
CA ASN A 29 9.12 19.63 2.49
C ASN A 29 8.29 20.39 3.53
N GLY A 30 7.49 21.37 3.11
CA GLY A 30 6.58 22.09 3.99
C GLY A 30 5.57 21.14 4.66
N PHE A 31 4.98 20.24 3.89
CA PHE A 31 4.06 19.23 4.40
C PHE A 31 4.73 18.27 5.39
N LEU A 32 5.85 17.65 5.02
CA LEU A 32 6.54 16.71 5.90
C LEU A 32 7.06 17.41 7.17
N THR A 33 7.50 18.67 7.08
CA THR A 33 7.90 19.44 8.26
C THR A 33 6.72 19.63 9.21
N ALA A 34 5.56 19.99 8.69
CA ALA A 34 4.34 20.21 9.46
C ALA A 34 3.73 18.92 10.02
N PHE A 35 3.88 17.79 9.32
CA PHE A 35 3.33 16.50 9.72
C PHE A 35 3.91 16.05 11.07
N ASN A 36 3.02 15.88 12.06
CA ASN A 36 3.37 15.52 13.42
C ASN A 36 3.09 14.05 13.78
N GLY A 37 2.50 13.27 12.88
CA GLY A 37 2.28 11.83 13.06
C GLY A 37 1.16 11.43 14.02
N GLU A 38 0.84 12.25 15.02
CA GLU A 38 -0.06 11.88 16.13
C GLU A 38 -1.50 12.41 15.96
N THR A 39 -1.67 13.64 15.47
CA THR A 39 -2.99 14.30 15.42
C THR A 39 -3.45 14.66 14.02
N ASP A 40 -2.54 14.65 13.05
CA ASP A 40 -2.86 15.06 11.69
C ASP A 40 -3.65 13.96 10.96
N TYR A 41 -4.83 14.32 10.47
CA TYR A 41 -5.50 13.53 9.44
C TYR A 41 -4.76 13.80 8.13
N PRO A 42 -4.04 12.80 7.58
CA PRO A 42 -3.27 12.97 6.37
C PRO A 42 -4.21 13.35 5.23
N THR A 43 -4.04 14.55 4.67
CA THR A 43 -4.66 14.91 3.40
C THR A 43 -4.26 13.86 2.37
N ALA A 44 -5.25 13.29 1.68
CA ALA A 44 -4.99 12.28 0.66
C ALA A 44 -4.21 12.92 -0.50
N TRP A 45 -2.91 12.62 -0.58
CA TRP A 45 -2.14 12.91 -1.79
C TRP A 45 -2.59 11.97 -2.92
N SER A 46 -2.29 12.33 -4.16
CA SER A 46 -2.55 11.43 -5.27
C SER A 46 -1.57 10.25 -5.26
N ASP A 47 -1.97 9.13 -5.85
CA ASP A 47 -1.07 7.98 -6.02
C ASP A 47 0.20 8.34 -6.80
N ASN A 48 0.05 9.21 -7.81
CA ASN A 48 1.16 9.73 -8.59
C ASN A 48 2.16 10.51 -7.73
N PHE A 49 1.67 11.30 -6.78
CA PHE A 49 2.54 12.03 -5.87
C PHE A 49 3.29 11.08 -4.95
N ARG A 50 2.60 10.14 -4.30
CA ARG A 50 3.26 9.16 -3.44
C ARG A 50 4.27 8.31 -4.22
N GLU A 51 3.94 7.92 -5.46
CA GLU A 51 4.84 7.21 -6.36
C GLU A 51 6.08 8.06 -6.69
N PHE A 52 5.90 9.36 -6.93
CA PHE A 52 7.01 10.29 -7.12
C PHE A 52 7.95 10.32 -5.91
N VAL A 53 7.44 10.46 -4.68
CA VAL A 53 8.30 10.46 -3.47
C VAL A 53 9.02 9.12 -3.28
N HIS A 54 8.34 8.00 -3.53
CA HIS A 54 8.99 6.69 -3.52
C HIS A 54 10.14 6.64 -4.54
N ARG A 55 9.90 7.06 -5.78
CA ARG A 55 10.93 7.08 -6.84
C ARG A 55 12.07 8.04 -6.51
N LEU A 56 11.79 9.16 -5.86
CA LEU A 56 12.83 10.07 -5.37
C LEU A 56 13.72 9.40 -4.31
N SER A 57 13.13 8.56 -3.45
CA SER A 57 13.88 7.85 -2.39
C SER A 57 14.86 6.79 -2.91
N ILE A 58 14.56 6.16 -4.05
CA ILE A 58 15.38 5.10 -4.67
C ILE A 58 16.02 5.52 -6.00
N GLY A 59 15.82 6.77 -6.40
CA GLY A 59 16.20 7.27 -7.71
C GLY A 59 17.72 7.34 -7.85
N VAL A 60 18.20 7.11 -9.07
CA VAL A 60 19.61 7.27 -9.43
C VAL A 60 19.73 8.45 -10.40
N PRO A 61 20.53 9.48 -10.08
CA PRO A 61 20.67 10.62 -10.96
C PRO A 61 21.39 10.23 -12.26
N LEU A 62 20.82 10.64 -13.39
CA LEU A 62 21.46 10.52 -14.71
C LEU A 62 22.29 11.77 -15.08
N ALA A 63 21.97 12.90 -14.48
CA ALA A 63 22.65 14.19 -14.64
C ALA A 63 22.44 15.05 -13.40
N ASN A 64 23.28 16.08 -13.21
CA ASN A 64 23.21 17.01 -12.08
C ASN A 64 23.19 16.31 -10.71
N THR A 65 24.09 15.35 -10.51
CA THR A 65 24.18 14.51 -9.31
C THR A 65 24.15 15.33 -8.02
N GLU A 66 24.95 16.39 -7.93
CA GLU A 66 25.00 17.26 -6.74
C GLU A 66 23.61 17.82 -6.38
N ARG A 67 22.87 18.33 -7.38
CA ARG A 67 21.54 18.89 -7.17
C ARG A 67 20.52 17.82 -6.80
N PHE A 68 20.60 16.64 -7.41
CA PHE A 68 19.73 15.52 -7.04
C PHE A 68 19.97 15.08 -5.59
N ASP A 69 21.24 14.95 -5.21
CA ASP A 69 21.64 14.56 -3.85
C ASP A 69 21.20 15.59 -2.81
N GLU A 70 21.24 16.89 -3.14
CA GLU A 70 20.66 17.95 -2.31
C GLU A 70 19.15 17.78 -2.11
N ILE A 71 18.41 17.53 -3.19
CA ILE A 71 16.96 17.33 -3.13
C ILE A 71 16.64 16.10 -2.29
N GLN A 72 17.31 14.97 -2.55
CA GLN A 72 17.06 13.72 -1.84
C GLN A 72 17.39 13.84 -0.35
N ARG A 73 18.49 14.52 0.01
CA ARG A 73 18.84 14.79 1.42
C ARG A 73 17.88 15.77 2.10
N GLY A 74 17.21 16.64 1.35
CA GLY A 74 16.24 17.60 1.87
C GLY A 74 14.89 16.98 2.27
N VAL A 75 14.59 15.75 1.81
CA VAL A 75 13.31 15.09 2.08
C VAL A 75 13.41 14.16 3.29
N ASP A 76 12.51 14.35 4.26
CA ASP A 76 12.37 13.45 5.40
C ASP A 76 11.57 12.20 5.02
N PHE A 77 12.26 11.18 4.49
CA PHE A 77 11.63 9.92 4.12
C PHE A 77 11.11 9.11 5.30
N MET A 78 11.55 9.38 6.53
CA MET A 78 11.01 8.73 7.71
C MET A 78 9.62 9.27 8.01
N LYS A 79 9.45 10.59 7.97
CA LYS A 79 8.11 11.20 8.07
C LYS A 79 7.19 10.80 6.93
N PHE A 80 7.72 10.63 5.72
CA PHE A 80 6.91 10.13 4.61
C PHE A 80 6.38 8.70 4.86
N ARG A 81 7.18 7.81 5.47
CA ARG A 81 6.71 6.47 5.88
C ARG A 81 5.63 6.56 6.95
N GLN A 82 5.83 7.40 7.97
CA GLN A 82 4.84 7.64 9.02
C GLN A 82 3.52 8.18 8.45
N TYR A 83 3.60 9.09 7.48
CA TYR A 83 2.45 9.56 6.73
C TYR A 83 1.71 8.42 6.03
N LEU A 84 2.41 7.56 5.30
CA LEU A 84 1.80 6.41 4.62
C LEU A 84 1.14 5.45 5.61
N MET A 85 1.84 5.13 6.70
CA MET A 85 1.32 4.29 7.77
C MET A 85 0.00 4.85 8.31
N ARG A 86 -0.04 6.15 8.65
CA ARG A 86 -1.25 6.81 9.16
C ARG A 86 -2.36 6.90 8.12
N PHE A 87 -2.02 7.14 6.86
CA PHE A 87 -2.97 7.18 5.75
C PHE A 87 -3.67 5.84 5.58
N TYR A 88 -2.92 4.75 5.57
CA TYR A 88 -3.47 3.40 5.43
C TYR A 88 -4.20 2.93 6.69
N GLN A 89 -3.74 3.32 7.89
CA GLN A 89 -4.46 3.08 9.14
C GLN A 89 -5.85 3.70 9.10
N ASN A 90 -5.95 5.01 8.81
CA ASN A 90 -7.23 5.70 8.76
C ASN A 90 -8.17 5.11 7.70
N ARG A 91 -7.63 4.63 6.58
CA ARG A 91 -8.39 3.91 5.57
C ARG A 91 -8.91 2.57 6.10
N ALA A 92 -8.08 1.81 6.80
CA ALA A 92 -8.47 0.52 7.38
C ALA A 92 -9.54 0.70 8.47
N ASP A 93 -9.44 1.74 9.29
CA ASP A 93 -10.40 2.07 10.34
C ASP A 93 -11.76 2.49 9.72
N GLY A 94 -11.77 3.36 8.72
CA GLY A 94 -13.01 3.73 8.02
C GLY A 94 -13.70 2.53 7.36
N LEU A 95 -12.92 1.64 6.74
CA LEU A 95 -13.46 0.40 6.16
C LEU A 95 -13.95 -0.60 7.22
N PHE A 96 -13.44 -0.54 8.46
CA PHE A 96 -13.97 -1.33 9.57
C PHE A 96 -15.39 -0.86 9.92
N ASP A 97 -15.54 0.45 10.13
CA ASP A 97 -16.82 1.07 10.47
C ASP A 97 -17.87 0.81 9.39
N ASP A 98 -17.48 0.96 8.11
CA ASP A 98 -18.35 0.66 6.97
C ASP A 98 -18.77 -0.82 6.91
N ALA A 99 -17.83 -1.75 7.14
CA ALA A 99 -18.14 -3.18 7.14
C ALA A 99 -19.07 -3.56 8.29
N GLN A 100 -18.88 -2.96 9.48
CA GLN A 100 -19.74 -3.19 10.63
C GLN A 100 -21.16 -2.65 10.39
N GLY A 101 -21.29 -1.46 9.81
CA GLY A 101 -22.59 -0.90 9.44
C GLY A 101 -23.36 -1.81 8.47
N LEU A 102 -22.69 -2.37 7.47
CA LEU A 102 -23.29 -3.32 6.53
C LEU A 102 -23.71 -4.64 7.20
N LEU A 103 -22.94 -5.13 8.18
CA LEU A 103 -23.32 -6.30 8.97
C LEU A 103 -24.57 -6.04 9.82
N ASP A 104 -24.66 -4.86 10.44
CA ASP A 104 -25.81 -4.46 11.26
C ASP A 104 -27.09 -4.34 10.41
N GLU A 105 -26.97 -3.96 9.14
CA GLU A 105 -28.05 -3.94 8.15
C GLU A 105 -28.38 -5.33 7.57
N GLY A 106 -27.55 -6.34 7.82
CA GLY A 106 -27.69 -7.70 7.31
C GLY A 106 -27.17 -7.91 5.87
N ASP A 107 -26.50 -6.92 5.26
CA ASP A 107 -25.85 -7.06 3.96
C ASP A 107 -24.45 -7.68 4.09
N VAL A 108 -24.45 -8.98 4.37
CA VAL A 108 -23.24 -9.76 4.64
C VAL A 108 -22.30 -9.83 3.42
N ILE A 109 -22.86 -9.78 2.20
CA ILE A 109 -22.05 -9.86 0.98
C ILE A 109 -21.29 -8.56 0.76
N SER A 110 -21.95 -7.41 0.88
CA SER A 110 -21.28 -6.12 0.80
C SER A 110 -20.28 -5.95 1.94
N ALA A 111 -20.64 -6.35 3.16
CA ALA A 111 -19.73 -6.32 4.31
C ALA A 111 -18.45 -7.12 4.05
N TYR A 112 -18.55 -8.29 3.41
CA TYR A 112 -17.39 -9.09 3.03
C TYR A 112 -16.46 -8.34 2.08
N PHE A 113 -16.99 -7.71 1.03
CA PHE A 113 -16.18 -6.94 0.07
C PHE A 113 -15.49 -5.73 0.72
N VAL A 114 -16.14 -5.08 1.68
CA VAL A 114 -15.55 -3.98 2.44
C VAL A 114 -14.48 -4.51 3.40
N ALA A 115 -14.74 -5.61 4.10
CA ALA A 115 -13.78 -6.25 5.00
C ALA A 115 -12.51 -6.72 4.25
N ARG A 116 -12.63 -7.17 3.00
CA ARG A 116 -11.46 -7.45 2.15
C ARG A 116 -10.64 -6.21 1.84
N GLN A 117 -11.28 -5.11 1.45
CA GLN A 117 -10.56 -3.85 1.21
C GLN A 117 -9.88 -3.34 2.48
N ARG A 118 -10.48 -3.59 3.66
CA ARG A 118 -9.84 -3.29 4.94
C ARG A 118 -8.55 -4.08 5.11
N VAL A 119 -8.58 -5.39 4.83
CA VAL A 119 -7.38 -6.24 4.87
C VAL A 119 -6.28 -5.68 3.97
N GLU A 120 -6.61 -5.23 2.76
CA GLU A 120 -5.64 -4.61 1.86
C GLU A 120 -5.01 -3.35 2.48
N ALA A 121 -5.82 -2.45 3.03
CA ALA A 121 -5.36 -1.23 3.68
C ALA A 121 -4.49 -1.53 4.93
N ALA A 122 -4.90 -2.50 5.75
CA ALA A 122 -4.17 -2.92 6.93
C ALA A 122 -2.80 -3.53 6.59
N VAL A 123 -2.73 -4.34 5.51
CA VAL A 123 -1.46 -4.83 4.98
C VAL A 123 -0.60 -3.69 4.44
N ASP A 124 -1.17 -2.73 3.72
CA ASP A 124 -0.42 -1.59 3.18
C ASP A 124 0.14 -0.70 4.30
N MET A 125 -0.59 -0.54 5.41
CA MET A 125 -0.07 0.07 6.65
C MET A 125 1.13 -0.70 7.20
N TYR A 126 1.02 -2.03 7.35
CA TYR A 126 2.10 -2.87 7.85
C TYR A 126 3.35 -2.82 6.95
N LEU A 127 3.16 -2.81 5.63
CA LEU A 127 4.23 -2.61 4.66
C LEU A 127 4.92 -1.25 4.88
N ALA A 128 4.15 -0.17 5.02
CA ALA A 128 4.68 1.17 5.27
C ALA A 128 5.48 1.26 6.58
N ALA A 129 4.99 0.65 7.66
CA ALA A 129 5.69 0.56 8.95
C ALA A 129 7.05 -0.14 8.81
N ASN A 130 7.15 -1.13 7.91
CA ASN A 130 8.37 -1.85 7.59
C ASN A 130 9.22 -1.19 6.46
N GLY A 131 8.93 0.06 6.12
CA GLY A 131 9.72 0.86 5.18
C GLY A 131 9.37 0.70 3.70
N GLU A 132 8.31 -0.05 3.36
CA GLU A 132 7.81 -0.11 1.99
C GLU A 132 6.99 1.12 1.64
N THR A 133 7.54 1.98 0.80
CA THR A 133 6.90 3.24 0.36
C THR A 133 6.30 3.15 -1.05
N ASN A 134 6.44 2.00 -1.70
CA ASN A 134 5.99 1.80 -3.07
C ASN A 134 4.47 1.62 -3.15
N THR A 135 3.81 2.55 -3.82
CA THR A 135 2.34 2.68 -3.94
C THR A 135 1.69 1.72 -4.92
N ARG A 136 2.47 0.99 -5.74
CA ARG A 136 1.95 -0.07 -6.61
C ARG A 136 1.80 -1.37 -5.83
N VAL A 137 1.09 -1.28 -4.71
CA VAL A 137 0.86 -2.38 -3.78
C VAL A 137 0.02 -3.47 -4.42
N ASP A 138 -1.03 -3.14 -5.16
CA ASP A 138 -1.99 -4.12 -5.73
C ASP A 138 -1.33 -5.25 -6.53
N LYS A 139 -0.26 -4.96 -7.28
CA LYS A 139 0.44 -5.96 -8.11
C LYS A 139 1.45 -6.80 -7.32
N TRP A 140 1.97 -6.28 -6.22
CA TRP A 140 3.14 -6.83 -5.54
C TRP A 140 2.92 -7.06 -4.04
N ARG A 141 1.71 -6.82 -3.53
CA ARG A 141 1.34 -6.87 -2.11
C ARG A 141 1.75 -8.21 -1.51
N TRP A 142 1.30 -9.30 -2.12
CA TRP A 142 1.66 -10.66 -1.70
C TRP A 142 3.18 -10.86 -1.63
N LYS A 143 3.91 -10.47 -2.69
CA LYS A 143 5.36 -10.65 -2.76
C LYS A 143 6.08 -9.87 -1.65
N LYS A 144 5.65 -8.63 -1.39
CA LYS A 144 6.22 -7.76 -0.34
C LYS A 144 5.90 -8.32 1.05
N LEU A 145 4.63 -8.66 1.29
CA LEU A 145 4.15 -9.21 2.55
C LEU A 145 4.87 -10.50 2.91
N ARG A 146 4.94 -11.46 1.97
CA ARG A 146 5.64 -12.74 2.17
C ARG A 146 7.12 -12.56 2.49
N ARG A 147 7.78 -11.52 1.95
CA ARG A 147 9.18 -11.24 2.27
C ARG A 147 9.35 -10.78 3.72
N LEU A 148 8.39 -10.04 4.27
CA LEU A 148 8.42 -9.56 5.65
C LEU A 148 7.91 -10.60 6.66
N LEU A 149 6.99 -11.48 6.24
CA LEU A 149 6.44 -12.56 7.05
C LEU A 149 7.14 -13.91 6.82
N ALA A 150 8.38 -13.91 6.35
CA ALA A 150 9.07 -15.14 5.97
C ALA A 150 9.14 -16.18 7.11
N ASP A 151 9.14 -15.72 8.36
CA ASP A 151 9.18 -16.55 9.57
C ASP A 151 7.78 -16.81 10.20
N ASP A 152 6.72 -16.21 9.66
CA ASP A 152 5.33 -16.31 10.16
C ASP A 152 4.38 -16.63 9.01
N THR A 153 4.39 -17.89 8.59
CA THR A 153 3.56 -18.39 7.48
C THR A 153 2.07 -18.32 7.79
N SER A 154 1.67 -18.42 9.06
CA SER A 154 0.26 -18.33 9.47
C SER A 154 -0.41 -17.03 9.04
N LEU A 155 0.26 -15.91 9.25
CA LEU A 155 -0.29 -14.60 8.93
C LEU A 155 -0.32 -14.35 7.41
N ALA A 156 0.61 -14.94 6.67
CA ALA A 156 0.59 -14.91 5.21
C ALA A 156 -0.56 -15.76 4.64
N ASP A 157 -0.85 -16.92 5.24
CA ASP A 157 -1.96 -17.79 4.85
C ASP A 157 -3.32 -17.13 5.14
N HIS A 158 -3.48 -16.45 6.30
CA HIS A 158 -4.68 -15.69 6.61
C HIS A 158 -4.98 -14.58 5.58
N PHE A 159 -3.94 -13.90 5.08
CA PHE A 159 -4.12 -12.92 3.99
C PHE A 159 -4.65 -13.59 2.71
N LEU A 160 -4.13 -14.76 2.35
CA LEU A 160 -4.61 -15.49 1.17
C LEU A 160 -6.06 -15.97 1.35
N ASP A 161 -6.44 -16.38 2.55
CA ASP A 161 -7.82 -16.78 2.86
C ASP A 161 -8.79 -15.61 2.67
N CYS A 162 -8.38 -14.39 3.04
CA CYS A 162 -9.16 -13.17 2.82
C CYS A 162 -9.24 -12.80 1.33
N GLU A 163 -8.22 -13.14 0.53
CA GLU A 163 -8.11 -12.79 -0.89
C GLU A 163 -8.67 -13.84 -1.85
N ALA A 164 -8.88 -15.06 -1.39
CA ALA A 164 -9.36 -16.17 -2.19
C ALA A 164 -10.85 -16.03 -2.58
N ILE A 165 -11.13 -15.21 -3.60
CA ILE A 165 -12.39 -15.27 -4.34
C ILE A 165 -12.13 -15.91 -5.71
N GLY A 166 -12.70 -17.10 -5.93
CA GLY A 166 -12.61 -17.79 -7.23
C GLY A 166 -13.37 -19.11 -7.35
N GLY A 167 -13.83 -19.70 -6.25
CA GLY A 167 -14.82 -20.80 -6.28
C GLY A 167 -16.23 -20.29 -6.06
N PRO A 168 -17.29 -21.10 -6.29
CA PRO A 168 -18.56 -20.84 -5.61
C PRO A 168 -18.23 -20.66 -4.13
N ILE A 169 -18.74 -19.60 -3.48
CA ILE A 169 -18.47 -19.36 -2.07
C ILE A 169 -19.10 -20.53 -1.29
N GLN A 170 -18.35 -21.62 -1.12
CA GLN A 170 -18.71 -22.76 -0.29
C GLN A 170 -18.20 -22.43 1.10
N GLY A 171 -19.06 -21.78 1.88
CA GLY A 171 -18.73 -21.40 3.25
C GLY A 171 -19.69 -20.35 3.80
N ASP A 172 -19.65 -20.19 5.12
CA ASP A 172 -20.37 -19.13 5.81
C ASP A 172 -19.67 -17.78 5.53
N ILE A 173 -20.28 -16.96 4.68
CA ILE A 173 -19.75 -15.63 4.30
C ILE A 173 -19.60 -14.76 5.55
N LEU A 174 -20.49 -14.88 6.53
CA LEU A 174 -20.39 -14.12 7.77
C LEU A 174 -19.11 -14.48 8.53
N ALA A 175 -18.80 -15.78 8.65
CA ALA A 175 -17.56 -16.24 9.26
C ALA A 175 -16.33 -15.78 8.48
N LEU A 176 -16.40 -15.73 7.14
CA LEU A 176 -15.29 -15.20 6.33
C LEU A 176 -15.11 -13.69 6.53
N THR A 177 -16.19 -12.91 6.54
CA THR A 177 -16.17 -11.47 6.85
C THR A 177 -15.54 -11.22 8.21
N GLN A 178 -15.96 -11.97 9.24
CA GLN A 178 -15.40 -11.84 10.59
C GLN A 178 -13.90 -12.17 10.62
N ARG A 179 -13.46 -13.20 9.89
CA ARG A 179 -12.02 -13.50 9.76
C ARG A 179 -11.24 -12.38 9.09
N CYS A 180 -11.76 -11.77 8.03
CA CYS A 180 -11.14 -10.61 7.40
C CYS A 180 -10.99 -9.45 8.39
N LEU A 181 -12.03 -9.20 9.21
CA LEU A 181 -11.98 -8.16 10.24
C LEU A 181 -10.94 -8.51 11.33
N GLN A 182 -10.92 -9.74 11.83
CA GLN A 182 -9.93 -10.17 12.82
C GLN A 182 -8.50 -10.06 12.28
N PHE A 183 -8.26 -10.52 11.05
CA PHE A 183 -6.95 -10.42 10.40
C PHE A 183 -6.48 -8.96 10.26
N GLY A 184 -7.39 -8.05 9.91
CA GLY A 184 -7.08 -6.63 9.85
C GLY A 184 -6.62 -6.07 11.20
N ASP A 185 -7.20 -6.52 12.32
CA ASP A 185 -6.74 -6.12 13.67
C ASP A 185 -5.35 -6.71 13.98
N GLU A 186 -5.16 -8.00 13.69
CA GLU A 186 -3.90 -8.71 13.94
C GLU A 186 -2.72 -8.04 13.22
N ILE A 187 -2.90 -7.68 11.94
CA ILE A 187 -1.82 -7.08 11.14
C ILE A 187 -1.54 -5.63 11.56
N ILE A 188 -2.57 -4.87 11.95
CA ILE A 188 -2.41 -3.51 12.48
C ILE A 188 -1.62 -3.54 13.79
N LEU A 189 -1.93 -4.47 14.69
CA LEU A 189 -1.19 -4.63 15.96
C LEU A 189 0.27 -5.00 15.76
N LYS A 190 0.62 -5.71 14.68
CA LYS A 190 2.03 -5.97 14.33
C LYS A 190 2.78 -4.79 13.74
N ALA A 191 2.07 -3.76 13.28
CA ALA A 191 2.66 -2.59 12.64
C ALA A 191 3.04 -1.48 13.65
N ILE A 192 2.53 -1.56 14.89
CA ILE A 192 2.74 -0.60 15.99
C ILE A 192 3.80 -1.16 16.94
#